data_AF-A0A7S4Q8J5-F1
#
_entry.id   AF-A0A7S4Q8J5-F1
#
_cell.length_a   1.000
_cell.length_b   1.000
_cell.length_c   1.000
_cell.angle_alpha   90.00
_cell.angle_beta   90.00
_cell.angle_gamma   90.00
#
_symmetry.space_group_name_H-M   'P 1'
#
loop_
_entity.id
_entity.type
_entity.pdbx_description
1 polymer ?
#
loop_
_entity_poly.entity_id
_entity_poly.type
_entity_poly.pdbx_seq_one_letter_code
_entity_poly.pdbx_strand_id
1 'polypeptide(L)'
;PWLKLKSSVRLSVQHSAAIMHYLSSALHLLAWLARASGSRIQQDLVQVATTPENGDKPHGLGVHGTEKSLHAAEEEEALAAGNKCSGEGLRRKPVSKARADVRAKVAADGGNGSALLGLDQARFKDFQCTNEEFTTFLIMYGLDGVGASMNQMDFGFNGVCEKNNVIWLYPAEDHNGAFDINPNVCHRLMLWTRAACSVQVRRIAHVRDAVDYLHSLPPDSARHVVLGGHGSGQTLAWGPGSERVGVEQWTDGLPLGSVVRFNADFWPYSGPKITSGTTGFIASVDPSGDAFVSFDGPAGSHWISMFDLWAGYDVVASPMSDLLPALNRVLQRHGSLFLDSCLSATDMVHPNLAEYVAEEVGKGARVIGSLLSFGQVNMRSASAWHASINVDSEKHVQRVYINGEARCPSFAHAPRPGASGNCECPLGATCGTKSGRRCPAALGQSSTFAFLPFCAEDWAQDQCECRVPGQTREEYKNAARSARLLPLGLLVVATLRG
;
A
#
# COMPACT_ATOMS: atom_id res chain seq x y z
N PRO A 1 67.05 -20.44 -50.78
CA PRO A 1 66.76 -19.03 -50.42
C PRO A 1 65.81 -18.98 -49.21
N TRP A 2 66.29 -19.17 -47.96
CA TRP A 2 66.86 -18.14 -47.06
C TRP A 2 65.90 -16.93 -46.92
N LEU A 3 65.29 -16.57 -45.78
CA LEU A 3 65.69 -16.57 -44.35
C LEU A 3 64.48 -16.85 -43.43
N LYS A 4 64.58 -17.79 -42.47
CA LYS A 4 64.85 -17.61 -41.01
C LYS A 4 63.85 -16.74 -40.22
N LEU A 5 62.95 -17.41 -39.48
CA LEU A 5 62.43 -16.94 -38.19
C LEU A 5 62.53 -18.08 -37.16
N LYS A 6 63.50 -17.95 -36.25
CA LYS A 6 63.59 -18.66 -34.99
C LYS A 6 63.02 -17.73 -33.91
N SER A 7 62.01 -18.16 -33.17
CA SER A 7 61.91 -17.94 -31.71
C SER A 7 60.66 -18.62 -31.15
N SER A 8 60.88 -19.75 -30.49
CA SER A 8 60.24 -20.18 -29.23
C SER A 8 59.04 -19.38 -28.72
N VAL A 9 57.84 -19.93 -28.88
CA VAL A 9 56.68 -19.57 -28.06
C VAL A 9 56.69 -20.45 -26.81
N ARG A 10 57.15 -19.91 -25.68
CA ARG A 10 56.79 -20.46 -24.35
C ARG A 10 55.36 -20.02 -24.07
N LEU A 11 54.41 -20.93 -24.27
CA LEU A 11 53.07 -20.78 -23.71
C LEU A 11 53.20 -20.72 -22.19
N SER A 12 52.95 -19.55 -21.62
CA SER A 12 52.82 -19.35 -20.17
C SER A 12 51.68 -20.25 -19.67
N VAL A 13 51.99 -21.05 -18.64
CA VAL A 13 51.10 -21.95 -17.89
C VAL A 13 49.82 -21.24 -17.40
N GLN A 14 49.81 -19.91 -17.34
CA GLN A 14 48.63 -19.13 -16.92
C GLN A 14 47.48 -19.11 -17.94
N HIS A 15 47.74 -19.23 -19.25
CA HIS A 15 46.66 -19.22 -20.25
C HIS A 15 45.91 -20.55 -20.31
N SER A 16 46.58 -21.66 -19.99
CA SER A 16 45.99 -23.00 -19.96
C SER A 16 44.97 -23.14 -18.82
N ALA A 17 45.22 -22.50 -17.67
CA ALA A 17 44.33 -22.53 -16.51
C ALA A 17 43.01 -21.79 -16.76
N ALA A 18 43.05 -20.65 -17.47
CA ALA A 18 41.85 -19.90 -17.82
C ALA A 18 40.96 -20.67 -18.81
N ILE A 19 41.56 -21.29 -19.83
CA ILE A 19 40.83 -22.11 -20.82
C ILE A 19 40.20 -23.33 -20.15
N MET A 20 40.90 -23.98 -19.21
CA MET A 20 40.38 -25.11 -18.45
C MET A 20 39.25 -24.70 -17.49
N HIS A 21 39.30 -23.50 -16.92
CA HIS A 21 38.20 -22.97 -16.11
C HIS A 21 36.94 -22.71 -16.94
N TYR A 22 37.08 -22.12 -18.12
CA TYR A 22 35.95 -21.90 -19.03
C TYR A 22 35.32 -23.22 -19.52
N LEU A 23 36.13 -24.22 -19.85
CA LEU A 23 35.64 -25.55 -20.24
C LEU A 23 34.94 -26.27 -19.08
N SER A 24 35.45 -26.14 -17.85
CA SER A 24 34.83 -26.71 -16.66
C SER A 24 33.46 -26.08 -16.36
N SER A 25 33.35 -24.75 -16.46
CA SER A 25 32.09 -24.04 -16.28
C SER A 25 31.06 -24.35 -17.37
N ALA A 26 31.49 -24.51 -18.63
CA ALA A 26 30.62 -24.92 -19.73
C ALA A 26 30.10 -26.36 -19.54
N LEU A 27 30.94 -27.28 -19.06
CA LEU A 27 30.54 -28.65 -18.74
C LEU A 27 29.57 -28.71 -17.55
N HIS A 28 29.74 -27.87 -16.53
CA HIS A 28 28.80 -27.78 -15.41
C HIS A 28 27.43 -27.22 -15.84
N LEU A 29 27.42 -26.24 -16.75
CA LEU A 29 26.18 -25.69 -17.31
C LEU A 29 25.44 -26.74 -18.14
N LEU A 30 26.16 -27.52 -18.97
CA LEU A 30 25.57 -28.61 -19.75
C LEU A 30 25.03 -29.75 -18.86
N ALA A 31 25.75 -30.11 -17.80
CA ALA A 31 25.28 -31.10 -16.83
C ALA A 31 24.05 -30.63 -16.04
N TRP A 32 23.97 -29.34 -15.73
CA TRP A 32 22.80 -28.73 -15.09
C TRP A 32 21.59 -28.71 -16.02
N LEU A 33 21.77 -28.34 -17.29
CA LEU A 33 20.71 -28.36 -18.30
C LEU A 33 20.20 -29.79 -18.55
N ALA A 34 21.08 -30.79 -18.58
CA ALA A 34 20.71 -32.20 -18.70
C ALA A 34 19.88 -32.71 -17.51
N ARG A 35 20.17 -32.24 -16.28
CA ARG A 35 19.37 -32.54 -15.08
C ARG A 35 18.01 -31.83 -15.09
N ALA A 36 17.96 -30.58 -15.55
CA ALA A 36 16.72 -29.83 -15.66
C ALA A 36 15.75 -30.42 -16.72
N SER A 37 16.28 -31.02 -17.79
CA SER A 37 15.48 -31.73 -18.79
C SER A 37 14.98 -33.11 -18.33
N GLY A 38 15.65 -33.74 -17.36
CA GLY A 38 15.27 -35.07 -16.85
C GLY A 38 14.11 -35.07 -15.86
N SER A 39 13.80 -33.94 -15.22
CA SER A 39 12.78 -33.87 -14.15
C SER A 39 11.35 -33.58 -14.63
N ARG A 40 11.11 -33.51 -15.95
CA ARG A 40 9.79 -33.20 -16.53
C ARG A 40 9.04 -34.40 -17.13
N ILE A 41 9.53 -35.63 -16.97
CA ILE A 41 8.94 -36.83 -17.61
C ILE A 41 8.38 -37.85 -16.58
N GLN A 42 8.23 -37.51 -15.30
CA GLN A 42 7.75 -38.49 -14.29
C GLN A 42 6.67 -38.02 -13.30
N GLN A 43 5.78 -37.10 -13.69
CA GLN A 43 4.66 -36.72 -12.80
C GLN A 43 3.25 -36.72 -13.41
N ASP A 44 3.06 -37.26 -14.61
CA ASP A 44 1.70 -37.54 -15.13
C ASP A 44 1.54 -39.03 -15.41
N LEU A 45 1.18 -39.80 -14.38
CA LEU A 45 0.44 -41.07 -14.51
C LEU A 45 0.07 -41.62 -13.12
N VAL A 46 -1.19 -42.07 -13.03
CA VAL A 46 -1.80 -42.92 -11.98
C VAL A 46 -2.50 -42.17 -10.83
N GLN A 47 -3.81 -41.96 -10.97
CA GLN A 47 -4.82 -42.75 -10.24
C GLN A 47 -6.24 -42.45 -10.75
N VAL A 48 -6.87 -43.48 -11.33
CA VAL A 48 -8.32 -43.57 -11.61
C VAL A 48 -8.84 -44.79 -10.87
N ALA A 49 -10.01 -44.61 -10.24
CA ALA A 49 -11.00 -45.57 -9.77
C ALA A 49 -10.63 -46.51 -8.60
N THR A 50 -11.46 -46.47 -7.55
CA THR A 50 -12.50 -47.51 -7.29
C THR A 50 -13.44 -47.05 -6.17
N THR A 51 -14.74 -47.04 -6.46
CA THR A 51 -15.84 -47.13 -5.47
C THR A 51 -16.26 -48.60 -5.30
N PRO A 52 -16.90 -48.96 -4.18
CA PRO A 52 -17.99 -49.92 -4.26
C PRO A 52 -19.28 -49.46 -3.55
N GLU A 53 -20.38 -49.95 -4.14
CA GLU A 53 -21.79 -49.83 -3.77
C GLU A 53 -22.21 -50.71 -2.57
N ASN A 54 -23.49 -50.54 -2.18
CA ASN A 54 -24.40 -51.35 -1.34
C ASN A 54 -24.47 -50.95 0.14
N GLY A 55 -25.63 -50.79 0.78
CA GLY A 55 -27.04 -50.98 0.41
C GLY A 55 -27.94 -50.81 1.66
N ASP A 56 -29.23 -50.54 1.43
CA ASP A 56 -30.44 -50.81 2.25
C ASP A 56 -30.68 -50.22 3.67
N LYS A 57 -31.60 -49.23 3.74
CA LYS A 57 -32.97 -49.18 4.36
C LYS A 57 -33.31 -50.02 5.66
N PRO A 58 -34.45 -49.77 6.37
CA PRO A 58 -34.98 -48.55 7.01
C PRO A 58 -35.66 -48.82 8.42
N HIS A 59 -36.38 -47.81 8.97
CA HIS A 59 -37.39 -47.82 10.06
C HIS A 59 -36.97 -47.73 11.53
N GLY A 60 -37.72 -46.89 12.30
CA GLY A 60 -37.83 -47.01 13.76
C GLY A 60 -38.37 -45.77 14.48
N LEU A 61 -39.70 -45.68 14.62
CA LEU A 61 -40.43 -44.82 15.56
C LEU A 61 -40.04 -45.11 17.03
N GLY A 62 -40.07 -44.10 17.90
CA GLY A 62 -39.99 -44.27 19.36
C GLY A 62 -40.40 -43.01 20.12
N VAL A 63 -41.52 -43.10 20.84
CA VAL A 63 -42.22 -42.06 21.61
C VAL A 63 -41.96 -42.27 23.13
N HIS A 64 -42.20 -41.22 23.93
CA HIS A 64 -42.26 -41.13 25.41
C HIS A 64 -40.91 -41.02 26.15
N GLY A 65 -40.74 -40.21 27.19
CA GLY A 65 -41.66 -39.33 27.93
C GLY A 65 -40.95 -38.79 29.18
N THR A 66 -41.31 -37.55 29.56
CA THR A 66 -41.36 -36.97 30.93
C THR A 66 -40.33 -37.37 32.00
N GLU A 67 -39.59 -36.40 32.53
CA GLU A 67 -39.72 -36.00 33.94
C GLU A 67 -39.05 -34.64 34.26
N LYS A 68 -39.69 -33.91 35.18
CA LYS A 68 -39.38 -32.56 35.68
C LYS A 68 -38.23 -32.59 36.70
N SER A 69 -37.43 -31.53 36.76
CA SER A 69 -37.14 -30.77 38.01
C SER A 69 -36.19 -29.59 37.71
N LEU A 70 -36.67 -28.37 37.94
CA LEU A 70 -36.16 -27.41 38.95
C LEU A 70 -34.79 -26.78 38.64
N HIS A 71 -34.76 -25.61 38.00
CA HIS A 71 -34.73 -24.32 38.70
C HIS A 71 -34.72 -23.18 37.68
N ALA A 72 -35.56 -22.19 37.96
CA ALA A 72 -35.64 -20.91 37.27
C ALA A 72 -34.45 -20.01 37.63
N ALA A 73 -33.94 -19.26 36.66
CA ALA A 73 -33.91 -17.79 36.65
C ALA A 73 -32.90 -17.29 35.59
N GLU A 74 -33.32 -16.24 34.87
CA GLU A 74 -32.49 -15.25 34.14
C GLU A 74 -31.91 -15.63 32.76
N GLU A 75 -32.72 -15.43 31.70
CA GLU A 75 -32.22 -14.89 30.41
C GLU A 75 -33.39 -14.51 29.48
N GLU A 76 -33.96 -13.29 29.62
CA GLU A 76 -34.68 -12.61 28.53
C GLU A 76 -34.95 -11.13 28.88
N GLU A 77 -34.01 -10.21 28.59
CA GLU A 77 -34.33 -8.81 28.26
C GLU A 77 -33.10 -8.10 27.66
N ALA A 78 -32.84 -8.35 26.38
CA ALA A 78 -31.93 -7.53 25.57
C ALA A 78 -32.65 -7.01 24.32
N LEU A 79 -33.76 -6.31 24.54
CA LEU A 79 -34.34 -5.41 23.55
C LEU A 79 -35.04 -4.26 24.28
N ALA A 80 -34.65 -3.04 23.91
CA ALA A 80 -35.17 -1.74 24.36
C ALA A 80 -34.56 -1.12 25.64
N ALA A 81 -33.49 -0.33 25.47
CA ALA A 81 -33.40 1.00 26.09
C ALA A 81 -32.21 1.80 25.52
N GLY A 82 -32.52 2.68 24.57
CA GLY A 82 -31.77 3.92 24.44
C GLY A 82 -32.04 4.84 25.64
N ASN A 83 -31.13 5.79 25.84
CA ASN A 83 -31.20 6.95 26.74
C ASN A 83 -31.18 6.69 28.25
N LYS A 84 -29.96 6.71 28.82
CA LYS A 84 -29.64 7.42 30.08
C LYS A 84 -28.12 7.54 30.27
N CYS A 85 -27.55 8.65 29.80
CA CYS A 85 -26.30 9.15 30.36
C CYS A 85 -26.64 10.07 31.55
N SER A 86 -26.82 9.49 32.73
CA SER A 86 -26.76 10.23 34.00
C SER A 86 -25.58 9.69 34.79
N GLY A 87 -24.64 10.59 35.11
CA GLY A 87 -23.32 10.24 35.62
C GLY A 87 -23.29 9.81 37.08
N GLU A 88 -22.27 9.00 37.38
CA GLU A 88 -21.66 8.89 38.70
C GLU A 88 -20.13 8.98 38.57
N GLY A 89 -19.56 10.00 39.20
CA GLY A 89 -18.51 9.77 40.19
C GLY A 89 -17.05 9.54 39.79
N LEU A 90 -16.62 9.66 38.52
CA LEU A 90 -15.17 9.74 38.24
C LEU A 90 -14.67 11.18 38.47
N ARG A 91 -13.96 11.40 39.58
CA ARG A 91 -13.21 12.64 39.85
C ARG A 91 -12.26 12.92 38.69
N ARG A 92 -12.72 13.73 37.72
CA ARG A 92 -11.90 14.23 36.62
C ARG A 92 -10.80 15.11 37.22
N LYS A 93 -9.55 14.68 37.10
CA LYS A 93 -8.43 15.63 37.23
C LYS A 93 -8.66 16.74 36.21
N PRO A 94 -8.39 18.01 36.54
CA PRO A 94 -8.56 19.10 35.58
C PRO A 94 -7.71 18.79 34.33
N VAL A 95 -8.35 18.81 33.16
CA VAL A 95 -7.77 18.51 31.85
C VAL A 95 -6.48 19.31 31.60
N SER A 96 -6.41 20.54 32.14
CA SER A 96 -5.21 21.38 32.12
C SER A 96 -4.00 20.76 32.82
N LYS A 97 -4.19 20.04 33.93
CA LYS A 97 -3.11 19.35 34.65
C LYS A 97 -2.65 18.11 33.89
N ALA A 98 -3.58 17.33 33.33
CA ALA A 98 -3.23 16.16 32.51
C ALA A 98 -2.42 16.57 31.26
N ARG A 99 -2.83 17.66 30.58
CA ARG A 99 -2.07 18.24 29.46
C ARG A 99 -0.68 18.71 29.88
N ALA A 100 -0.56 19.38 31.03
CA ALA A 100 0.73 19.83 31.55
C ALA A 100 1.65 18.67 31.92
N ASP A 101 1.11 17.63 32.57
CA ASP A 101 1.86 16.43 32.97
C ASP A 101 2.37 15.64 31.75
N VAL A 102 1.53 15.49 30.70
CA VAL A 102 1.92 14.84 29.44
C VAL A 102 2.99 15.68 28.73
N ARG A 103 2.82 17.00 28.59
CA ARG A 103 3.83 17.87 27.96
C ARG A 103 5.16 17.87 28.71
N ALA A 104 5.13 17.91 30.05
CA ALA A 104 6.33 17.86 30.88
C ALA A 104 7.09 16.54 30.70
N LYS A 105 6.37 15.41 30.61
CA LYS A 105 6.97 14.10 30.33
C LYS A 105 7.53 14.03 28.90
N VAL A 106 6.83 14.55 27.88
CA VAL A 106 7.33 14.59 26.48
C VAL A 106 8.62 15.40 26.42
N ALA A 107 8.65 16.55 27.09
CA ALA A 107 9.83 17.41 27.16
C ALA A 107 11.00 16.71 27.88
N ALA A 108 10.72 15.95 28.95
CA ALA A 108 11.73 15.18 29.67
C ALA A 108 12.37 14.05 28.84
N ASP A 109 11.61 13.45 27.91
CA ASP A 109 12.11 12.44 26.95
C ASP A 109 12.83 13.05 25.73
N GLY A 110 13.30 14.31 25.84
CA GLY A 110 13.99 15.00 24.74
C GLY A 110 13.08 15.31 23.56
N GLY A 111 11.78 15.47 23.80
CA GLY A 111 10.77 15.67 22.76
C GLY A 111 10.42 14.40 22.00
N ASN A 112 11.03 13.25 22.31
CA ASN A 112 10.65 11.99 21.70
C ASN A 112 9.52 11.36 22.52
N GLY A 113 8.26 11.76 22.28
CA GLY A 113 7.05 11.23 22.96
C GLY A 113 6.84 9.71 22.82
N SER A 114 7.82 8.99 22.25
CA SER A 114 7.83 7.56 22.03
C SER A 114 7.87 6.74 23.32
N ALA A 115 8.59 7.20 24.35
CA ALA A 115 8.67 6.50 25.64
C ALA A 115 7.40 6.69 26.49
N LEU A 116 6.75 7.84 26.37
CA LEU A 116 5.52 8.20 27.07
C LEU A 116 4.31 7.31 26.78
N LEU A 117 4.24 6.78 25.56
CA LEU A 117 3.14 5.93 25.11
C LEU A 117 3.43 4.44 25.31
N GLY A 118 4.59 4.05 25.85
CA GLY A 118 4.92 2.64 26.10
C GLY A 118 4.89 1.74 24.86
N LEU A 119 4.97 2.34 23.67
CA LEU A 119 4.76 1.72 22.36
C LEU A 119 5.96 0.86 21.97
N ASP A 120 5.99 -0.36 22.49
CA ASP A 120 6.86 -1.42 22.04
C ASP A 120 6.37 -1.93 20.68
N GLN A 121 7.23 -1.91 19.65
CA GLN A 121 6.88 -2.42 18.31
C GLN A 121 6.36 -3.87 18.36
N ALA A 122 6.72 -4.64 19.40
CA ALA A 122 6.26 -6.01 19.61
C ALA A 122 4.81 -6.14 20.15
N ARG A 123 4.18 -5.07 20.65
CA ARG A 123 2.82 -5.11 21.24
C ARG A 123 1.69 -4.76 20.30
N PHE A 124 1.97 -4.28 19.09
CA PHE A 124 0.94 -3.87 18.12
C PHE A 124 0.34 -5.03 17.35
N LYS A 125 -0.18 -6.06 18.04
CA LYS A 125 -0.87 -7.16 17.37
C LYS A 125 -2.11 -6.70 16.60
N ASP A 126 -2.72 -5.60 17.03
CA ASP A 126 -4.00 -5.14 16.50
C ASP A 126 -3.88 -3.87 15.63
N PHE A 127 -2.66 -3.32 15.47
CA PHE A 127 -2.35 -2.17 14.59
C PHE A 127 -3.27 -0.95 14.75
N GLN A 128 -3.84 -0.81 15.94
CA GLN A 128 -4.70 0.27 16.39
C GLN A 128 -4.18 0.77 17.73
N CYS A 129 -4.38 2.05 18.02
CA CYS A 129 -4.10 2.58 19.35
C CYS A 129 -5.00 1.87 20.38
N THR A 130 -4.46 1.49 21.53
CA THR A 130 -5.30 1.13 22.69
C THR A 130 -6.12 2.34 23.13
N ASN A 131 -7.18 2.14 23.93
CA ASN A 131 -7.95 3.27 24.47
C ASN A 131 -7.08 4.28 25.24
N GLU A 132 -6.06 3.80 25.95
CA GLU A 132 -5.11 4.65 26.68
C GLU A 132 -4.19 5.42 25.73
N GLU A 133 -3.65 4.76 24.72
CA GLU A 133 -2.81 5.38 23.68
C GLU A 133 -3.60 6.41 22.89
N PHE A 134 -4.84 6.09 22.52
CA PHE A 134 -5.74 6.97 21.80
C PHE A 134 -6.07 8.21 22.64
N THR A 135 -6.45 8.03 23.91
CA THR A 135 -6.70 9.15 24.83
C THR A 135 -5.46 10.02 25.00
N THR A 136 -4.28 9.40 25.15
CA THR A 136 -3.02 10.14 25.30
C THR A 136 -2.67 10.89 24.02
N PHE A 137 -2.86 10.29 22.85
CA PHE A 137 -2.71 10.92 21.55
C PHE A 137 -3.60 12.16 21.43
N LEU A 138 -4.89 12.04 21.78
CA LEU A 138 -5.82 13.17 21.73
C LEU A 138 -5.36 14.31 22.66
N ILE A 139 -4.98 14.00 23.91
CA ILE A 139 -4.49 14.99 24.86
C ILE A 139 -3.19 15.66 24.38
N MET A 140 -2.25 14.87 23.86
CA MET A 140 -0.94 15.33 23.42
C MET A 140 -1.05 16.38 22.31
N TYR A 141 -2.00 16.18 21.39
CA TYR A 141 -2.23 17.09 20.25
C TYR A 141 -3.40 18.06 20.46
N GLY A 142 -3.97 18.13 21.67
CA GLY A 142 -5.03 19.07 22.01
C GLY A 142 -6.37 18.79 21.31
N LEU A 143 -6.61 17.53 20.98
CA LEU A 143 -7.79 17.00 20.29
C LEU A 143 -8.86 16.51 21.25
N ASP A 144 -8.56 16.50 22.55
CA ASP A 144 -9.54 16.21 23.59
C ASP A 144 -10.66 17.28 23.55
N GLY A 145 -11.85 16.84 23.15
CA GLY A 145 -13.04 17.70 23.03
C GLY A 145 -13.22 18.34 21.65
N VAL A 146 -12.30 18.16 20.70
CA VAL A 146 -12.54 18.42 19.29
C VAL A 146 -13.34 17.23 18.76
N GLY A 147 -14.38 17.46 17.96
CA GLY A 147 -15.07 16.37 17.25
C GLY A 147 -14.09 15.54 16.43
N ALA A 148 -14.50 14.34 16.00
CA ALA A 148 -13.63 13.38 15.32
C ALA A 148 -12.96 13.94 14.03
N SER A 149 -13.55 14.99 13.46
CA SER A 149 -13.06 15.72 12.28
C SER A 149 -11.93 16.71 12.63
N MET A 150 -10.73 16.47 12.09
CA MET A 150 -9.65 17.48 12.09
C MET A 150 -9.92 18.51 10.99
N ASN A 151 -9.61 19.80 11.18
CA ASN A 151 -9.64 20.76 10.05
C ASN A 151 -8.24 20.91 9.46
N GLN A 152 -7.26 21.33 10.26
CA GLN A 152 -5.85 21.38 9.86
C GLN A 152 -5.00 21.15 11.09
N MET A 153 -4.02 20.24 11.00
CA MET A 153 -3.17 19.89 12.12
C MET A 153 -1.75 19.59 11.66
N ASP A 154 -0.79 20.09 12.40
CA ASP A 154 0.62 19.77 12.25
C ASP A 154 1.07 18.98 13.46
N PHE A 155 1.45 17.74 13.23
CA PHE A 155 2.01 16.87 14.25
C PHE A 155 3.54 16.88 14.11
N GLY A 156 4.20 17.36 15.15
CA GLY A 156 5.65 17.41 15.21
C GLY A 156 6.08 18.20 16.44
N PHE A 157 7.13 17.75 17.12
CA PHE A 157 7.61 18.40 18.34
C PHE A 157 8.31 19.74 18.05
N ASN A 158 8.79 19.93 16.82
CA ASN A 158 9.56 21.09 16.39
C ASN A 158 8.85 21.95 15.33
N GLY A 159 7.53 21.77 15.15
CA GLY A 159 6.77 22.41 14.07
C GLY A 159 6.99 21.76 12.70
N VAL A 160 6.63 22.48 11.64
CA VAL A 160 6.75 22.02 10.25
C VAL A 160 8.21 22.08 9.80
N CYS A 161 8.73 20.96 9.31
CA CYS A 161 10.10 20.88 8.82
C CYS A 161 10.22 21.23 7.34
N GLU A 162 11.42 21.64 6.91
CA GLU A 162 11.71 21.88 5.49
C GLU A 162 11.73 20.59 4.65
N LYS A 163 12.08 19.45 5.26
CA LYS A 163 12.24 18.14 4.59
C LYS A 163 11.75 16.98 5.43
N ASN A 164 11.61 15.83 4.78
CA ASN A 164 11.23 14.55 5.38
C ASN A 164 9.87 14.58 6.08
N ASN A 165 8.95 15.34 5.47
CA ASN A 165 7.58 15.46 5.91
C ASN A 165 6.74 14.26 5.47
N VAL A 166 5.70 14.00 6.24
CA VAL A 166 4.54 13.24 5.81
C VAL A 166 3.41 14.23 5.59
N ILE A 167 2.72 14.14 4.46
CA ILE A 167 1.57 14.98 4.14
C ILE A 167 0.37 14.07 4.02
N TRP A 168 -0.74 14.41 4.67
CA TRP A 168 -2.01 13.74 4.51
C TRP A 168 -3.08 14.76 4.12
N LEU A 169 -3.55 14.66 2.89
CA LEU A 169 -4.65 15.45 2.34
C LEU A 169 -5.89 14.56 2.31
N TYR A 170 -7.02 15.03 2.78
CA TYR A 170 -8.29 14.30 2.74
C TYR A 170 -9.47 15.28 2.60
N PRO A 171 -10.65 14.84 2.11
CA PRO A 171 -11.72 15.75 1.77
C PRO A 171 -12.31 16.44 3.00
N ALA A 172 -12.76 17.68 2.80
CA ALA A 172 -13.60 18.37 3.76
C ALA A 172 -14.97 17.71 3.90
N GLU A 173 -15.49 17.16 2.82
CA GLU A 173 -16.73 16.40 2.83
C GLU A 173 -16.40 14.93 3.06
N ASP A 174 -16.46 14.52 4.33
CA ASP A 174 -16.29 13.14 4.78
C ASP A 174 -17.60 12.65 5.40
N HIS A 175 -18.59 12.43 4.54
CA HIS A 175 -19.97 12.17 4.96
C HIS A 175 -20.13 10.91 5.82
N ASN A 176 -19.20 9.97 5.73
CA ASN A 176 -19.20 8.71 6.48
C ASN A 176 -18.13 8.64 7.57
N GLY A 177 -17.39 9.73 7.83
CA GLY A 177 -16.32 9.76 8.82
C GLY A 177 -15.18 8.77 8.52
N ALA A 178 -14.93 8.45 7.24
CA ALA A 178 -13.89 7.51 6.86
C ALA A 178 -12.47 7.98 7.22
N PHE A 179 -12.27 9.29 7.33
CA PHE A 179 -11.00 9.94 7.64
C PHE A 179 -10.95 10.55 9.05
N ASP A 180 -12.03 10.40 9.83
CA ASP A 180 -12.10 10.82 11.22
C ASP A 180 -11.00 10.16 12.07
N ILE A 181 -10.55 10.88 13.10
CA ILE A 181 -9.58 10.33 14.05
C ILE A 181 -10.23 9.18 14.82
N ASN A 182 -9.75 7.98 14.53
CA ASN A 182 -10.09 6.75 15.24
C ASN A 182 -8.79 6.03 15.69
N PRO A 183 -8.88 4.93 16.45
CA PRO A 183 -7.70 4.18 16.90
C PRO A 183 -6.73 3.76 15.77
N ASN A 184 -7.22 3.43 14.58
CA ASN A 184 -6.39 3.09 13.41
C ASN A 184 -5.63 4.32 12.88
N VAL A 185 -6.33 5.44 12.72
CA VAL A 185 -5.73 6.73 12.33
C VAL A 185 -4.69 7.19 13.35
N CYS A 186 -5.01 7.09 14.64
CA CYS A 186 -4.06 7.37 15.72
C CYS A 186 -2.77 6.55 15.57
N HIS A 187 -2.90 5.24 15.33
CA HIS A 187 -1.73 4.37 15.17
C HIS A 187 -0.86 4.80 13.99
N ARG A 188 -1.47 5.13 12.84
CA ARG A 188 -0.76 5.62 11.65
C ARG A 188 -0.04 6.94 11.92
N LEU A 189 -0.74 7.93 12.50
CA LEU A 189 -0.15 9.22 12.85
C LEU A 189 1.00 9.07 13.86
N MET A 190 0.86 8.17 14.83
CA MET A 190 1.93 7.87 15.79
C MET A 190 3.14 7.22 15.12
N LEU A 191 2.95 6.33 14.15
CA LEU A 191 4.06 5.75 13.38
C LEU A 191 4.76 6.81 12.52
N TRP A 192 3.99 7.66 11.83
CA TRP A 192 4.54 8.72 10.99
C TRP A 192 5.30 9.76 11.81
N THR A 193 4.77 10.21 12.96
CA THR A 193 5.43 11.21 13.81
C THR A 193 6.77 10.75 14.39
N ARG A 194 6.96 9.45 14.60
CA ARG A 194 8.24 8.87 15.04
C ARG A 194 9.29 8.82 13.95
N ALA A 195 8.82 8.63 12.74
CA ALA A 195 9.68 8.37 11.63
C ALA A 195 9.93 9.67 10.86
N ALA A 196 9.05 10.67 10.95
CA ALA A 196 9.07 11.95 10.25
C ALA A 196 9.67 13.09 11.03
N CYS A 197 10.09 14.09 10.27
CA CYS A 197 10.39 15.38 10.88
C CYS A 197 9.08 16.08 11.28
N SER A 198 8.09 16.09 10.39
CA SER A 198 6.73 16.53 10.70
C SER A 198 5.69 15.73 9.91
N VAL A 199 4.46 15.67 10.43
CA VAL A 199 3.28 15.10 9.77
C VAL A 199 2.25 16.22 9.65
N GLN A 200 1.92 16.60 8.44
CA GLN A 200 0.97 17.68 8.15
C GLN A 200 -0.32 17.07 7.64
N VAL A 201 -1.40 17.29 8.37
CA VAL A 201 -2.73 16.78 8.05
C VAL A 201 -3.61 17.96 7.65
N ARG A 202 -4.20 17.88 6.46
CA ARG A 202 -5.02 18.95 5.88
C ARG A 202 -6.34 18.38 5.40
N ARG A 203 -7.42 18.94 5.92
CA ARG A 203 -8.75 18.80 5.37
C ARG A 203 -8.90 19.79 4.22
N ILE A 204 -9.20 19.27 3.04
CA ILE A 204 -9.17 19.99 1.77
C ILE A 204 -10.58 20.07 1.21
N ALA A 205 -11.08 21.29 1.00
CA ALA A 205 -12.37 21.47 0.34
C ALA A 205 -12.24 21.13 -1.14
N HIS A 206 -11.32 21.76 -1.88
CA HIS A 206 -11.21 21.57 -3.33
C HIS A 206 -9.82 21.08 -3.76
N VAL A 207 -9.73 20.42 -4.91
CA VAL A 207 -8.44 20.01 -5.50
C VAL A 207 -7.47 21.18 -5.68
N ARG A 208 -7.99 22.35 -6.03
CA ARG A 208 -7.20 23.58 -6.10
C ARG A 208 -6.53 23.92 -4.77
N ASP A 209 -7.22 23.77 -3.64
CA ASP A 209 -6.66 24.06 -2.33
C ASP A 209 -5.52 23.09 -1.98
N ALA A 210 -5.64 21.82 -2.39
CA ALA A 210 -4.54 20.85 -2.27
C ALA A 210 -3.34 21.25 -3.14
N VAL A 211 -3.57 21.66 -4.39
CA VAL A 211 -2.48 22.13 -5.27
C VAL A 211 -1.80 23.36 -4.69
N ASP A 212 -2.57 24.37 -4.25
CA ASP A 212 -2.05 25.59 -3.64
C ASP A 212 -1.24 25.27 -2.36
N TYR A 213 -1.75 24.35 -1.53
CA TYR A 213 -1.02 23.87 -0.36
C TYR A 213 0.29 23.15 -0.74
N LEU A 214 0.28 22.23 -1.70
CA LEU A 214 1.49 21.53 -2.15
C LEU A 214 2.51 22.50 -2.79
N HIS A 215 2.05 23.51 -3.51
CA HIS A 215 2.91 24.57 -4.04
C HIS A 215 3.54 25.44 -2.96
N SER A 216 2.87 25.64 -1.83
CA SER A 216 3.43 26.36 -0.68
C SER A 216 4.59 25.63 0.00
N LEU A 217 4.70 24.30 -0.20
CA LEU A 217 5.77 23.49 0.38
C LEU A 217 7.05 23.55 -0.49
N PRO A 218 8.25 23.37 0.11
CA PRO A 218 9.48 23.25 -0.66
C PRO A 218 9.47 22.01 -1.58
N PRO A 219 10.19 22.03 -2.72
CA PRO A 219 10.42 20.83 -3.52
C PRO A 219 11.15 19.75 -2.71
N ASP A 220 10.87 18.48 -2.99
CA ASP A 220 11.47 17.31 -2.31
C ASP A 220 11.36 17.39 -0.76
N SER A 221 10.31 18.03 -0.25
CA SER A 221 10.07 18.17 1.19
C SER A 221 9.31 17.00 1.79
N ALA A 222 8.54 16.28 0.98
CA ALA A 222 7.70 15.17 1.42
C ALA A 222 8.32 13.84 0.99
N ARG A 223 8.43 12.89 1.90
CA ARG A 223 8.82 11.51 1.53
C ARG A 223 7.63 10.57 1.51
N HIS A 224 6.54 10.97 2.14
CA HIS A 224 5.29 10.24 2.12
C HIS A 224 4.13 11.21 1.96
N VAL A 225 3.25 10.92 0.99
CA VAL A 225 2.00 11.65 0.81
C VAL A 225 0.85 10.66 0.90
N VAL A 226 -0.20 11.03 1.61
CA VAL A 226 -1.46 10.29 1.70
C VAL A 226 -2.55 11.16 1.10
N LEU A 227 -3.29 10.60 0.15
CA LEU A 227 -4.45 11.24 -0.48
C LEU A 227 -5.68 10.41 -0.11
N GLY A 228 -6.42 10.87 0.89
CA GLY A 228 -7.73 10.34 1.21
C GLY A 228 -8.79 10.95 0.31
N GLY A 229 -9.80 10.19 -0.09
CA GLY A 229 -10.94 10.73 -0.82
C GLY A 229 -11.94 9.66 -1.24
N HIS A 230 -13.13 10.09 -1.62
CA HIS A 230 -14.05 9.23 -2.35
C HIS A 230 -13.46 8.97 -3.74
N GLY A 231 -13.55 7.73 -4.21
CA GLY A 231 -12.90 7.39 -5.46
C GLY A 231 -13.47 6.13 -6.08
N SER A 232 -13.06 5.93 -7.33
CA SER A 232 -13.37 4.78 -8.16
C SER A 232 -12.07 4.10 -8.57
N GLY A 233 -12.19 3.10 -9.45
CA GLY A 233 -11.04 2.51 -10.12
C GLY A 233 -10.13 3.50 -10.84
N GLN A 234 -10.59 4.71 -11.18
CA GLN A 234 -9.80 5.68 -11.97
C GLN A 234 -9.85 7.12 -11.45
N THR A 235 -10.66 7.43 -10.43
CA THR A 235 -10.89 8.81 -10.00
C THR A 235 -10.72 8.97 -8.49
N LEU A 236 -10.26 10.16 -8.08
CA LEU A 236 -10.26 10.62 -6.68
C LEU A 236 -11.00 11.96 -6.64
N ALA A 237 -12.03 12.06 -5.81
CA ALA A 237 -12.92 13.19 -5.72
C ALA A 237 -12.76 13.93 -4.39
N TRP A 238 -12.65 15.26 -4.47
CA TRP A 238 -12.74 16.22 -3.36
C TRP A 238 -13.67 17.37 -3.75
N GLY A 239 -14.37 17.95 -2.78
CA GLY A 239 -15.24 19.13 -2.98
C GLY A 239 -16.73 18.87 -2.81
N PRO A 240 -17.54 19.95 -2.80
CA PRO A 240 -19.00 19.91 -2.84
C PRO A 240 -19.50 18.94 -3.88
N GLY A 241 -20.14 17.88 -3.41
CA GLY A 241 -20.66 16.82 -4.26
C GLY A 241 -19.65 15.72 -4.58
N SER A 242 -18.49 15.68 -3.93
CA SER A 242 -17.60 14.50 -3.93
C SER A 242 -18.21 13.34 -3.14
N GLU A 243 -18.99 13.65 -2.10
CA GLU A 243 -19.94 12.69 -1.49
C GLU A 243 -21.02 12.25 -2.49
N ARG A 244 -21.35 13.13 -3.43
CA ARG A 244 -22.31 12.92 -4.51
C ARG A 244 -21.70 12.35 -5.79
N VAL A 245 -20.39 12.08 -5.82
CA VAL A 245 -19.75 11.21 -6.83
C VAL A 245 -20.26 9.77 -6.68
N GLY A 246 -21.04 9.49 -5.64
CA GLY A 246 -21.90 8.32 -5.55
C GLY A 246 -23.38 8.52 -5.89
N VAL A 247 -24.03 9.68 -5.67
CA VAL A 247 -25.51 9.68 -5.52
C VAL A 247 -26.30 10.95 -5.91
N GLU A 248 -25.82 12.20 -5.76
CA GLU A 248 -26.81 13.29 -5.56
C GLU A 248 -26.61 14.61 -6.32
N GLN A 249 -25.58 14.78 -7.16
CA GLN A 249 -25.41 16.03 -7.94
C GLN A 249 -25.76 15.88 -9.42
N TRP A 250 -26.16 14.68 -9.82
CA TRP A 250 -26.74 14.41 -11.15
C TRP A 250 -28.21 13.97 -11.08
N THR A 251 -28.80 13.89 -9.89
CA THR A 251 -30.27 13.77 -9.73
C THR A 251 -31.00 15.02 -10.22
N ASP A 252 -30.31 16.17 -10.33
CA ASP A 252 -30.81 17.35 -11.04
C ASP A 252 -30.60 17.27 -12.58
N GLY A 253 -30.00 16.21 -13.13
CA GLY A 253 -29.40 16.25 -14.48
C GLY A 253 -29.50 15.02 -15.38
N LEU A 254 -30.02 13.88 -14.92
CA LEU A 254 -30.40 12.79 -15.84
C LEU A 254 -31.91 12.84 -16.05
N PRO A 255 -32.41 13.61 -17.06
CA PRO A 255 -33.84 13.69 -17.30
C PRO A 255 -34.39 12.29 -17.51
N LEU A 256 -35.53 12.00 -16.91
CA LEU A 256 -36.29 10.78 -17.20
C LEU A 256 -36.39 10.61 -18.72
N GLY A 257 -36.08 9.42 -19.22
CA GLY A 257 -35.96 9.14 -20.64
C GLY A 257 -34.56 9.32 -21.23
N SER A 258 -33.57 9.75 -20.45
CA SER A 258 -32.16 9.76 -20.90
C SER A 258 -31.71 8.37 -21.29
N VAL A 259 -31.11 8.24 -22.47
CA VAL A 259 -30.55 6.97 -22.95
C VAL A 259 -29.19 6.76 -22.28
N VAL A 260 -29.07 5.66 -21.56
CA VAL A 260 -27.83 5.18 -20.96
C VAL A 260 -27.31 4.00 -21.77
N ARG A 261 -26.01 4.01 -22.06
CA ARG A 261 -25.34 2.90 -22.74
C ARG A 261 -24.43 2.19 -21.76
N PHE A 262 -24.66 0.91 -21.55
CA PHE A 262 -23.93 0.13 -20.56
C PHE A 262 -22.64 -0.41 -21.11
N ASN A 263 -21.57 -0.31 -20.32
CA ASN A 263 -20.35 -1.06 -20.54
C ASN A 263 -20.26 -2.19 -19.50
N ALA A 264 -20.41 -3.43 -19.94
CA ALA A 264 -20.49 -4.58 -19.04
C ALA A 264 -19.17 -4.93 -18.34
N ASP A 265 -18.05 -4.32 -18.76
CA ASP A 265 -16.74 -4.57 -18.16
C ASP A 265 -16.63 -4.04 -16.72
N PHE A 266 -17.56 -3.18 -16.29
CA PHE A 266 -17.50 -2.54 -14.96
C PHE A 266 -18.42 -3.17 -13.91
N TRP A 267 -19.33 -4.09 -14.26
CA TRP A 267 -20.42 -4.50 -13.36
C TRP A 267 -20.02 -5.59 -12.35
N PRO A 268 -19.89 -5.30 -11.03
CA PRO A 268 -19.40 -6.28 -10.08
C PRO A 268 -20.51 -6.67 -9.09
N TYR A 269 -20.82 -7.97 -9.07
CA TYR A 269 -21.58 -8.66 -8.02
C TYR A 269 -23.11 -8.40 -7.97
N SER A 270 -23.88 -9.47 -8.24
CA SER A 270 -25.30 -9.71 -7.89
C SER A 270 -26.43 -9.21 -8.80
N GLY A 271 -26.14 -8.46 -9.87
CA GLY A 271 -27.15 -8.06 -10.85
C GLY A 271 -27.36 -9.03 -12.03
N PRO A 272 -28.47 -8.89 -12.77
CA PRO A 272 -28.65 -9.58 -14.05
C PRO A 272 -27.54 -9.19 -15.04
N LYS A 273 -27.06 -10.15 -15.83
CA LYS A 273 -26.00 -9.92 -16.82
C LYS A 273 -26.51 -9.03 -17.95
N ILE A 274 -26.29 -7.73 -17.84
CA ILE A 274 -26.50 -6.77 -18.93
C ILE A 274 -25.26 -6.82 -19.82
N THR A 275 -25.45 -7.08 -21.12
CA THR A 275 -24.37 -7.15 -22.11
C THR A 275 -23.76 -5.77 -22.40
N SER A 276 -22.46 -5.70 -22.71
CA SER A 276 -21.82 -4.43 -23.09
C SER A 276 -22.46 -3.88 -24.37
N GLY A 277 -22.66 -2.57 -24.43
CA GLY A 277 -23.34 -1.89 -25.52
C GLY A 277 -24.87 -1.87 -25.41
N THR A 278 -25.48 -2.57 -24.44
CA THR A 278 -26.93 -2.52 -24.22
C THR A 278 -27.35 -1.10 -23.87
N THR A 279 -28.37 -0.61 -24.55
CA THR A 279 -28.99 0.69 -24.27
C THR A 279 -30.23 0.51 -23.43
N GLY A 280 -30.42 1.41 -22.48
CA GLY A 280 -31.67 1.55 -21.74
C GLY A 280 -31.99 3.02 -21.54
N PHE A 281 -33.13 3.30 -20.93
CA PHE A 281 -33.49 4.65 -20.52
C PHE A 281 -33.80 4.71 -19.04
N ILE A 282 -33.49 5.85 -18.43
CA ILE A 282 -33.78 6.08 -17.01
C ILE A 282 -35.28 6.32 -16.87
N ALA A 283 -35.97 5.37 -16.27
CA ALA A 283 -37.42 5.39 -16.07
C ALA A 283 -37.83 6.01 -14.73
N SER A 284 -37.01 5.85 -13.69
CA SER A 284 -37.14 6.57 -12.42
C SER A 284 -35.80 6.66 -11.70
N VAL A 285 -35.69 7.57 -10.73
CA VAL A 285 -34.55 7.67 -9.81
C VAL A 285 -35.12 7.69 -8.39
N ASP A 286 -34.59 6.88 -7.48
CA ASP A 286 -35.09 6.81 -6.10
C ASP A 286 -34.44 7.87 -5.19
N PRO A 287 -34.91 8.03 -3.93
CA PRO A 287 -34.33 9.01 -3.00
C PRO A 287 -32.88 8.74 -2.62
N SER A 288 -32.37 7.52 -2.81
CA SER A 288 -30.95 7.16 -2.67
C SER A 288 -30.15 7.37 -3.95
N GLY A 289 -30.75 7.97 -4.98
CA GLY A 289 -30.15 8.29 -6.28
C GLY A 289 -29.95 7.10 -7.21
N ASP A 290 -30.41 5.90 -6.84
CA ASP A 290 -30.31 4.74 -7.73
C ASP A 290 -31.29 4.90 -8.90
N ALA A 291 -30.86 4.52 -10.10
CA ALA A 291 -31.64 4.69 -11.31
C ALA A 291 -32.35 3.38 -11.67
N PHE A 292 -33.67 3.44 -11.83
CA PHE A 292 -34.41 2.37 -12.51
C PHE A 292 -34.23 2.54 -14.01
N VAL A 293 -33.43 1.66 -14.60
CA VAL A 293 -33.16 1.66 -16.04
C VAL A 293 -34.01 0.60 -16.72
N SER A 294 -34.77 1.03 -17.72
CA SER A 294 -35.52 0.13 -18.59
C SER A 294 -34.69 -0.15 -19.84
N PHE A 295 -34.30 -1.40 -20.04
CA PHE A 295 -33.49 -1.80 -21.19
C PHE A 295 -34.35 -2.28 -22.35
N ASP A 296 -33.90 -2.00 -23.55
CA ASP A 296 -34.47 -2.61 -24.74
C ASP A 296 -34.01 -4.09 -24.82
N GLY A 297 -34.96 -5.02 -24.73
CA GLY A 297 -34.71 -6.45 -24.95
C GLY A 297 -34.77 -7.34 -23.70
N PRO A 298 -34.15 -8.53 -23.72
CA PRO A 298 -34.34 -9.58 -22.71
C PRO A 298 -33.73 -9.23 -21.35
N ALA A 299 -32.93 -8.16 -21.27
CA ALA A 299 -32.37 -7.67 -20.04
C ALA A 299 -33.47 -7.24 -19.05
N GLY A 300 -34.62 -6.74 -19.51
CA GLY A 300 -35.69 -6.27 -18.61
C GLY A 300 -35.36 -4.92 -17.96
N SER A 301 -36.09 -4.51 -16.92
CA SER A 301 -35.83 -3.26 -16.20
C SER A 301 -35.25 -3.55 -14.82
N HIS A 302 -34.23 -2.79 -14.42
CA HIS A 302 -33.51 -3.02 -13.16
C HIS A 302 -33.24 -1.73 -12.41
N TRP A 303 -33.25 -1.83 -11.09
CA TRP A 303 -32.61 -0.82 -10.24
C TRP A 303 -31.11 -0.98 -10.35
N ILE A 304 -30.46 0.10 -10.72
CA ILE A 304 -29.03 0.16 -10.94
C ILE A 304 -28.50 1.21 -10.00
N SER A 305 -27.55 0.79 -9.16
CA SER A 305 -26.92 1.76 -8.29
C SER A 305 -26.26 2.82 -9.14
N MET A 306 -26.45 4.10 -8.80
CA MET A 306 -25.83 5.15 -9.60
C MET A 306 -24.31 5.03 -9.59
N PHE A 307 -23.74 4.45 -8.53
CA PHE A 307 -22.34 4.07 -8.46
C PHE A 307 -21.89 3.15 -9.62
N ASP A 308 -22.74 2.22 -10.06
CA ASP A 308 -22.47 1.27 -11.15
C ASP A 308 -22.70 1.87 -12.55
N LEU A 309 -23.46 2.96 -12.67
CA LEU A 309 -23.62 3.73 -13.91
C LEU A 309 -22.41 4.66 -14.17
N TRP A 310 -21.72 5.08 -13.11
CA TRP A 310 -20.65 6.09 -13.17
C TRP A 310 -19.31 5.55 -13.67
N ALA A 311 -19.00 4.33 -13.26
CA ALA A 311 -18.25 3.33 -13.99
C ALA A 311 -17.77 3.57 -15.43
N GLY A 312 -18.69 4.03 -16.30
CA GLY A 312 -18.50 4.12 -17.74
C GLY A 312 -18.26 5.51 -18.29
N TYR A 313 -18.17 6.55 -17.44
CA TYR A 313 -17.90 7.93 -17.89
C TYR A 313 -16.44 8.33 -17.63
N ASP A 314 -15.78 8.80 -18.70
CA ASP A 314 -14.44 9.43 -18.70
C ASP A 314 -14.41 10.73 -17.88
N VAL A 315 -14.59 10.65 -16.56
CA VAL A 315 -14.27 11.75 -15.62
C VAL A 315 -12.86 11.56 -15.04
N VAL A 316 -11.99 10.89 -15.80
CA VAL A 316 -10.56 10.79 -15.53
C VAL A 316 -9.89 11.93 -16.28
N ALA A 317 -9.71 13.11 -15.67
CA ALA A 317 -8.61 14.00 -16.08
C ALA A 317 -8.50 15.26 -15.23
N SER A 318 -9.57 16.04 -15.10
CA SER A 318 -9.37 17.47 -14.82
C SER A 318 -8.71 17.77 -13.47
N PRO A 319 -9.09 17.16 -12.34
CA PRO A 319 -8.48 17.52 -11.06
C PRO A 319 -7.09 16.89 -10.85
N MET A 320 -6.84 15.69 -11.37
CA MET A 320 -5.55 15.02 -11.19
C MET A 320 -4.45 15.59 -12.06
N SER A 321 -4.79 16.14 -13.23
CA SER A 321 -3.80 16.75 -14.13
C SER A 321 -2.98 17.87 -13.48
N ASP A 322 -3.60 18.67 -12.59
CA ASP A 322 -2.89 19.72 -11.84
C ASP A 322 -2.25 19.21 -10.54
N LEU A 323 -2.86 18.19 -9.90
CA LEU A 323 -2.35 17.65 -8.65
C LEU A 323 -1.06 16.84 -8.84
N LEU A 324 -0.95 16.05 -9.91
CA LEU A 324 0.19 15.16 -10.14
C LEU A 324 1.52 15.91 -10.32
N PRO A 325 1.59 17.04 -11.07
CA PRO A 325 2.78 17.89 -11.09
C PRO A 325 3.14 18.46 -9.71
N ALA A 326 2.15 18.89 -8.94
CA ALA A 326 2.37 19.42 -7.59
C ALA A 326 2.92 18.34 -6.64
N LEU A 327 2.39 17.11 -6.72
CA LEU A 327 2.88 15.94 -6.01
C LEU A 327 4.31 15.58 -6.41
N ASN A 328 4.59 15.47 -7.71
CA ASN A 328 5.92 15.20 -8.22
C ASN A 328 6.92 16.24 -7.68
N ARG A 329 6.57 17.52 -7.66
CA ARG A 329 7.42 18.58 -7.11
C ARG A 329 7.76 18.35 -5.64
N VAL A 330 6.78 18.06 -4.79
CA VAL A 330 7.01 17.93 -3.33
C VAL A 330 7.58 16.59 -2.92
N LEU A 331 7.28 15.52 -3.66
CA LEU A 331 7.64 14.17 -3.29
C LEU A 331 9.11 13.91 -3.60
N GLN A 332 9.83 13.39 -2.62
CA GLN A 332 11.21 12.97 -2.75
C GLN A 332 11.34 11.77 -3.69
N ARG A 333 12.52 11.62 -4.29
CA ARG A 333 12.87 10.44 -5.07
C ARG A 333 12.66 9.16 -4.27
N HIS A 334 11.99 8.17 -4.86
CA HIS A 334 11.59 6.92 -4.21
C HIS A 334 10.69 7.08 -2.98
N GLY A 335 10.11 8.27 -2.77
CA GLY A 335 9.08 8.50 -1.78
C GLY A 335 7.85 7.61 -2.03
N SER A 336 6.97 7.53 -1.05
CA SER A 336 5.72 6.77 -1.17
C SER A 336 4.50 7.68 -1.26
N LEU A 337 3.57 7.35 -2.13
CA LEU A 337 2.24 7.93 -2.18
C LEU A 337 1.24 6.85 -1.79
N PHE A 338 0.28 7.18 -0.94
CA PHE A 338 -0.76 6.27 -0.52
C PHE A 338 -2.14 6.86 -0.82
N LEU A 339 -2.92 6.15 -1.64
CA LEU A 339 -4.28 6.49 -2.00
C LEU A 339 -5.23 5.81 -1.01
N ASP A 340 -5.70 6.57 -0.03
CA ASP A 340 -6.68 6.10 0.96
C ASP A 340 -8.10 6.29 0.37
N SER A 341 -8.39 5.49 -0.66
CA SER A 341 -9.63 5.54 -1.42
C SER A 341 -10.02 4.15 -1.90
N CYS A 342 -11.32 3.84 -1.85
CA CYS A 342 -11.87 2.58 -2.32
C CYS A 342 -11.54 2.36 -3.81
N LEU A 343 -11.30 1.11 -4.19
CA LEU A 343 -11.05 0.67 -5.56
C LEU A 343 -9.85 1.31 -6.28
N SER A 344 -9.04 2.15 -5.62
CA SER A 344 -7.87 2.80 -6.22
C SER A 344 -6.84 1.81 -6.79
N ALA A 345 -6.88 0.54 -6.37
CA ALA A 345 -6.07 -0.56 -6.89
C ALA A 345 -6.89 -1.74 -7.47
N THR A 346 -8.08 -1.47 -8.02
CA THR A 346 -8.92 -2.49 -8.64
C THR A 346 -8.30 -3.12 -9.90
N ASP A 347 -8.58 -4.41 -10.14
CA ASP A 347 -8.26 -5.12 -11.40
C ASP A 347 -9.30 -4.92 -12.49
N MET A 348 -10.44 -4.32 -12.15
CA MET A 348 -11.53 -4.16 -13.10
C MET A 348 -11.22 -3.12 -14.18
N VAL A 349 -10.24 -2.24 -13.93
CA VAL A 349 -9.91 -1.14 -14.82
C VAL A 349 -8.39 -0.97 -14.91
N HIS A 350 -7.88 -0.78 -16.11
CA HIS A 350 -6.46 -0.54 -16.38
C HIS A 350 -6.24 0.64 -17.36
N PRO A 351 -5.31 1.56 -17.04
CA PRO A 351 -4.66 1.69 -15.75
C PRO A 351 -5.69 2.05 -14.66
N ASN A 352 -5.59 1.42 -13.48
CA ASN A 352 -6.34 1.90 -12.31
C ASN A 352 -5.69 3.18 -11.76
N LEU A 353 -6.36 3.86 -10.83
CA LEU A 353 -5.93 5.13 -10.28
C LEU A 353 -4.51 5.04 -9.71
N ALA A 354 -4.18 3.99 -8.95
CA ALA A 354 -2.85 3.83 -8.37
C ALA A 354 -1.77 3.58 -9.44
N GLU A 355 -2.09 2.81 -10.48
CA GLU A 355 -1.22 2.58 -11.64
C GLU A 355 -0.96 3.88 -12.41
N TYR A 356 -2.02 4.63 -12.73
CA TYR A 356 -1.96 5.93 -13.39
C TYR A 356 -1.13 6.94 -12.58
N VAL A 357 -1.40 7.08 -11.27
CA VAL A 357 -0.64 7.98 -10.38
C VAL A 357 0.83 7.56 -10.32
N ALA A 358 1.14 6.26 -10.35
CA ALA A 358 2.52 5.79 -10.34
C ALA A 358 3.25 6.18 -11.62
N GLU A 359 2.59 6.06 -12.77
CA GLU A 359 3.14 6.45 -14.07
C GLU A 359 3.40 7.97 -14.15
N GLU A 360 2.49 8.79 -13.64
CA GLU A 360 2.53 10.25 -13.80
C GLU A 360 3.40 10.98 -12.76
N VAL A 361 3.39 10.56 -11.49
CA VAL A 361 4.17 11.26 -10.44
C VAL A 361 5.69 11.13 -10.66
N GLY A 362 6.15 10.09 -11.36
CA GLY A 362 7.57 9.89 -11.68
C GLY A 362 8.45 9.64 -10.45
N LYS A 363 9.75 9.97 -10.56
CA LYS A 363 10.76 9.90 -9.47
C LYS A 363 10.97 8.51 -8.86
N GLY A 364 10.48 7.47 -9.53
CA GLY A 364 10.43 6.12 -8.97
C GLY A 364 9.60 6.04 -7.70
N ALA A 365 8.59 6.89 -7.55
CA ALA A 365 7.69 6.87 -6.42
C ALA A 365 6.97 5.52 -6.31
N ARG A 366 6.72 5.11 -5.07
CA ARG A 366 5.91 3.93 -4.76
C ARG A 366 4.49 4.37 -4.49
N VAL A 367 3.56 4.02 -5.36
CA VAL A 367 2.13 4.30 -5.14
C VAL A 367 1.46 3.07 -4.56
N ILE A 368 0.76 3.30 -3.46
CA ILE A 368 0.04 2.29 -2.71
C ILE A 368 -1.44 2.59 -2.91
N GLY A 369 -2.18 1.66 -3.49
CA GLY A 369 -3.64 1.76 -3.58
C GLY A 369 -4.31 0.60 -2.86
N SER A 370 -5.63 0.68 -2.69
CA SER A 370 -6.43 -0.35 -2.07
C SER A 370 -7.77 -0.59 -2.76
N LEU A 371 -8.34 -1.76 -2.51
CA LEU A 371 -9.73 -2.09 -2.88
C LEU A 371 -10.72 -1.46 -1.89
N LEU A 372 -10.32 -1.29 -0.63
CA LEU A 372 -11.16 -0.79 0.46
C LEU A 372 -10.53 0.43 1.13
N SER A 373 -11.36 1.35 1.62
CA SER A 373 -10.92 2.48 2.45
C SER A 373 -10.40 2.00 3.81
N PHE A 374 -9.35 2.65 4.32
CA PHE A 374 -8.64 2.17 5.52
C PHE A 374 -9.39 2.48 6.83
N GLY A 375 -10.44 3.30 6.80
CA GLY A 375 -11.26 3.56 7.99
C GLY A 375 -11.92 2.28 8.53
N GLN A 376 -12.08 1.24 7.70
CA GLN A 376 -12.91 0.06 8.00
C GLN A 376 -12.14 -1.26 8.02
N VAL A 377 -10.80 -1.25 7.99
CA VAL A 377 -9.99 -2.48 7.82
C VAL A 377 -9.05 -2.74 9.00
N ASN A 378 -8.84 -4.03 9.30
CA ASN A 378 -7.82 -4.47 10.24
C ASN A 378 -6.45 -4.44 9.55
N MET A 379 -5.49 -3.71 10.13
CA MET A 379 -4.11 -3.71 9.64
C MET A 379 -3.39 -4.97 10.16
N ARG A 380 -2.49 -5.58 9.37
CA ARG A 380 -1.70 -6.78 9.76
C ARG A 380 -0.21 -6.53 9.95
N SER A 381 0.29 -5.50 9.29
CA SER A 381 1.63 -4.98 9.52
C SER A 381 1.61 -3.50 9.20
N ALA A 382 2.41 -2.74 9.92
CA ALA A 382 2.56 -1.33 9.67
C ALA A 382 4.01 -0.93 9.87
N SER A 383 4.52 -0.21 8.89
CA SER A 383 5.71 0.62 9.00
C SER A 383 5.29 2.04 8.68
N ALA A 384 6.13 3.01 9.03
CA ALA A 384 5.86 4.40 8.70
C ALA A 384 5.69 4.65 7.19
N TRP A 385 6.14 3.74 6.33
CA TRP A 385 6.17 3.91 4.87
C TRP A 385 5.25 2.95 4.11
N HIS A 386 4.63 2.01 4.83
CA HIS A 386 3.82 0.95 4.25
C HIS A 386 2.99 0.30 5.35
N ALA A 387 1.67 0.28 5.21
CA ALA A 387 0.76 -0.56 6.00
C ALA A 387 0.29 -1.76 5.17
N SER A 388 0.59 -3.01 5.54
CA SER A 388 -0.07 -4.17 4.90
C SER A 388 -1.46 -4.32 5.51
N ILE A 389 -2.49 -4.09 4.70
CA ILE A 389 -3.85 -4.43 5.08
C ILE A 389 -4.17 -5.84 4.63
N ASN A 390 -4.88 -6.56 5.48
CA ASN A 390 -5.70 -7.67 5.05
C ASN A 390 -7.07 -7.44 5.65
N VAL A 391 -8.12 -7.57 4.86
CA VAL A 391 -9.45 -7.80 5.42
C VAL A 391 -9.63 -9.29 5.59
N ASP A 392 -10.33 -9.70 6.65
CA ASP A 392 -10.43 -11.12 7.02
C ASP A 392 -11.01 -12.01 5.90
N SER A 393 -11.73 -11.41 4.94
CA SER A 393 -12.30 -12.06 3.76
C SER A 393 -11.45 -11.99 2.48
N GLU A 394 -10.46 -11.10 2.36
CA GLU A 394 -9.75 -10.88 1.08
C GLU A 394 -8.25 -10.67 1.26
N LYS A 395 -7.48 -11.48 0.52
CA LYS A 395 -6.03 -11.27 0.33
C LYS A 395 -5.81 -10.24 -0.77
N HIS A 396 -4.75 -9.44 -0.64
CA HIS A 396 -4.33 -8.46 -1.66
C HIS A 396 -5.26 -7.25 -1.84
N VAL A 397 -5.97 -6.86 -0.77
CA VAL A 397 -6.73 -5.60 -0.70
C VAL A 397 -5.85 -4.41 -1.06
N GLN A 398 -4.57 -4.46 -0.73
CA GLN A 398 -3.60 -3.43 -1.08
C GLN A 398 -2.67 -3.90 -2.18
N ARG A 399 -2.35 -2.99 -3.10
CA ARG A 399 -1.33 -3.20 -4.13
C ARG A 399 -0.35 -2.06 -4.19
N VAL A 400 0.82 -2.39 -4.72
CA VAL A 400 1.92 -1.45 -4.89
C VAL A 400 2.21 -1.33 -6.38
N TYR A 401 2.21 -0.10 -6.85
CA TYR A 401 2.61 0.28 -8.19
C TYR A 401 3.86 1.13 -8.09
N ILE A 402 4.77 0.93 -9.04
CA ILE A 402 6.06 1.62 -9.05
C ILE A 402 6.32 2.06 -10.47
N ASN A 403 6.68 3.33 -10.62
CA ASN A 403 7.13 3.85 -11.90
C ASN A 403 8.39 3.12 -12.41
N GLY A 404 8.53 2.95 -13.73
CA GLY A 404 9.74 2.43 -14.38
C GLY A 404 11.02 3.24 -14.12
N GLU A 405 10.91 4.48 -13.63
CA GLU A 405 12.01 5.33 -13.17
C GLU A 405 12.59 4.91 -11.81
N ALA A 406 11.94 4.01 -11.07
CA ALA A 406 12.50 3.49 -9.83
C ALA A 406 13.81 2.74 -10.12
N ARG A 407 14.83 3.09 -9.34
CA ARG A 407 16.18 2.54 -9.50
C ARG A 407 16.67 2.03 -8.18
N CYS A 408 17.22 0.84 -8.23
CA CYS A 408 18.00 0.30 -7.14
C CYS A 408 19.42 0.85 -7.18
N PRO A 409 20.07 1.00 -6.02
CA PRO A 409 21.46 1.43 -5.96
C PRO A 409 22.36 0.40 -6.64
N SER A 410 23.56 0.82 -7.08
CA SER A 410 24.47 -0.06 -7.83
C SER A 410 25.00 -1.26 -7.04
N PHE A 411 24.77 -1.31 -5.72
CA PHE A 411 25.14 -2.44 -4.88
C PHE A 411 24.03 -3.52 -4.81
N ALA A 412 22.85 -3.23 -5.37
CA ALA A 412 21.75 -4.19 -5.48
C ALA A 412 22.03 -5.22 -6.57
N HIS A 413 21.29 -6.33 -6.52
CA HIS A 413 21.32 -7.41 -7.51
C HIS A 413 20.91 -6.94 -8.92
N ALA A 414 19.87 -6.11 -8.99
CA ALA A 414 19.31 -5.58 -10.23
C ALA A 414 19.23 -4.04 -10.16
N PRO A 415 19.28 -3.33 -11.30
CA PRO A 415 19.22 -1.86 -11.34
C PRO A 415 17.81 -1.29 -11.10
N ARG A 416 16.77 -2.12 -11.11
CA ARG A 416 15.36 -1.74 -10.89
C ARG A 416 14.76 -2.63 -9.79
N PRO A 417 13.79 -2.11 -9.02
CA PRO A 417 13.08 -2.94 -8.04
C PRO A 417 12.25 -4.00 -8.76
N GLY A 418 12.02 -5.13 -8.08
CA GLY A 418 11.10 -6.16 -8.53
C GLY A 418 9.63 -5.72 -8.38
N ALA A 419 8.70 -6.59 -8.83
CA ALA A 419 7.26 -6.33 -8.79
C ALA A 419 6.71 -5.99 -7.40
N SER A 420 7.41 -6.39 -6.34
CA SER A 420 6.97 -6.15 -4.95
C SER A 420 7.27 -4.75 -4.42
N GLY A 421 8.10 -3.93 -5.09
CA GLY A 421 8.64 -2.72 -4.44
C GLY A 421 10.12 -2.75 -4.16
N ASN A 422 10.69 -3.95 -4.09
CA ASN A 422 11.96 -4.15 -3.41
C ASN A 422 13.15 -4.18 -4.37
N CYS A 423 14.24 -3.59 -3.91
CA CYS A 423 15.58 -3.95 -4.34
C CYS A 423 16.04 -5.20 -3.58
N GLU A 424 16.89 -6.00 -4.21
CA GLU A 424 17.44 -7.21 -3.62
C GLU A 424 18.96 -7.12 -3.56
N CYS A 425 19.56 -7.75 -2.55
CA CYS A 425 20.99 -7.91 -2.47
C CYS A 425 21.48 -9.02 -3.40
N PRO A 426 22.70 -8.90 -3.97
CA PRO A 426 23.30 -9.97 -4.77
C PRO A 426 23.36 -11.30 -4.01
N LEU A 427 23.38 -12.41 -4.74
CA LEU A 427 23.43 -13.75 -4.17
C LEU A 427 24.61 -13.89 -3.19
N GLY A 428 24.35 -14.37 -1.97
CA GLY A 428 25.34 -14.50 -0.91
C GLY A 428 25.60 -13.24 -0.07
N ALA A 429 25.00 -12.10 -0.42
CA ALA A 429 25.01 -10.91 0.43
C ALA A 429 23.78 -10.85 1.35
N THR A 430 23.92 -10.21 2.50
CA THR A 430 22.84 -9.87 3.42
C THR A 430 22.57 -8.37 3.42
N CYS A 431 21.30 -7.98 3.47
CA CYS A 431 20.88 -6.61 3.70
C CYS A 431 20.89 -6.30 5.19
N GLY A 432 21.49 -5.17 5.56
CA GLY A 432 21.32 -4.58 6.88
C GLY A 432 21.32 -3.07 6.81
N THR A 433 20.66 -2.43 7.77
CA THR A 433 20.82 -0.99 7.98
C THR A 433 22.25 -0.69 8.47
N LYS A 434 22.69 0.57 8.37
CA LYS A 434 23.96 1.00 8.96
C LYS A 434 24.07 0.69 10.47
N SER A 435 22.94 0.66 11.18
CA SER A 435 22.87 0.30 12.60
C SER A 435 22.81 -1.21 12.86
N GLY A 436 22.92 -2.07 11.84
CA GLY A 436 22.87 -3.53 11.97
C GLY A 436 21.46 -4.13 12.11
N ARG A 437 20.40 -3.35 11.92
CA ARG A 437 19.01 -3.86 11.89
C ARG A 437 18.68 -4.43 10.53
N ARG A 438 17.58 -5.19 10.42
CA ARG A 438 17.05 -5.63 9.12
C ARG A 438 16.54 -4.42 8.33
N CYS A 439 16.71 -4.47 7.01
CA CYS A 439 16.28 -3.41 6.11
C CYS A 439 14.74 -3.37 6.00
N PRO A 440 14.10 -2.19 5.98
CA PRO A 440 12.69 -2.09 5.59
C PRO A 440 12.46 -2.64 4.19
N ALA A 441 11.42 -3.46 4.04
CA ALA A 441 10.99 -4.07 2.79
C ALA A 441 9.48 -3.82 2.57
N ALA A 442 8.98 -4.16 1.39
CA ALA A 442 7.56 -4.02 1.06
C ALA A 442 6.64 -4.76 2.05
N LEU A 443 5.36 -4.34 2.08
CA LEU A 443 4.32 -4.88 2.97
C LEU A 443 4.63 -4.64 4.46
N GLY A 444 5.33 -3.55 4.76
CA GLY A 444 5.73 -3.20 6.13
C GLY A 444 6.65 -4.23 6.79
N GLN A 445 7.31 -5.09 6.00
CA GLN A 445 8.20 -6.13 6.51
C GLN A 445 9.63 -5.59 6.70
N SER A 446 10.45 -6.40 7.38
CA SER A 446 11.90 -6.23 7.37
C SER A 446 12.55 -7.46 6.77
N SER A 447 13.63 -7.28 6.01
CA SER A 447 14.31 -8.36 5.31
C SER A 447 15.82 -8.30 5.48
N THR A 448 16.45 -9.47 5.41
CA THR A 448 17.90 -9.66 5.39
C THR A 448 18.44 -9.82 3.97
N PHE A 449 17.62 -9.65 2.93
CA PHE A 449 18.03 -9.78 1.53
C PHE A 449 17.34 -8.78 0.60
N ALA A 450 16.23 -8.17 1.03
CA ALA A 450 15.48 -7.18 0.27
C ALA A 450 15.40 -5.86 1.03
N PHE A 451 15.25 -4.75 0.31
CA PHE A 451 15.07 -3.41 0.88
C PHE A 451 14.27 -2.50 -0.05
N LEU A 452 13.63 -1.48 0.51
CA LEU A 452 12.93 -0.46 -0.27
C LEU A 452 13.94 0.48 -0.94
N PRO A 453 13.74 0.91 -2.20
CA PRO A 453 14.67 1.77 -2.93
C PRO A 453 15.08 3.02 -2.16
N PHE A 454 14.13 3.67 -1.48
CA PHE A 454 14.42 4.86 -0.68
C PHE A 454 15.44 4.61 0.44
N CYS A 455 15.58 3.38 0.94
CA CYS A 455 16.58 3.06 1.95
C CYS A 455 18.02 3.25 1.46
N ALA A 456 18.23 3.43 0.16
CA ALA A 456 19.53 3.78 -0.41
C ALA A 456 19.76 5.29 -0.51
N GLU A 457 18.73 6.10 -0.30
CA GLU A 457 18.80 7.55 -0.39
C GLU A 457 19.43 8.16 0.87
N ASP A 458 20.04 9.34 0.72
CA ASP A 458 20.77 10.00 1.80
C ASP A 458 19.86 10.53 2.92
N TRP A 459 18.62 10.85 2.58
CA TRP A 459 17.58 11.32 3.51
C TRP A 459 16.92 10.18 4.31
N ALA A 460 17.15 8.93 3.95
CA ALA A 460 16.51 7.79 4.63
C ALA A 460 16.95 7.67 6.09
N GLN A 461 15.99 7.50 6.99
CA GLN A 461 16.28 7.22 8.41
C GLN A 461 17.02 5.88 8.57
N ASP A 462 16.60 4.87 7.80
CA ASP A 462 17.17 3.53 7.79
C ASP A 462 17.96 3.30 6.50
N GLN A 463 19.19 3.82 6.44
CA GLN A 463 20.07 3.60 5.30
C GLN A 463 20.53 2.14 5.23
N CYS A 464 20.19 1.47 4.13
CA CYS A 464 20.43 0.05 3.90
C CYS A 464 21.63 -0.18 2.99
N GLU A 465 22.37 -1.26 3.24
CA GLU A 465 23.47 -1.71 2.39
C GLU A 465 23.52 -3.24 2.32
N CYS A 466 24.03 -3.76 1.19
CA CYS A 466 24.29 -5.18 1.01
C CYS A 466 25.72 -5.51 1.45
N ARG A 467 25.89 -6.52 2.29
CA ARG A 467 27.18 -6.97 2.83
C ARG A 467 27.38 -8.44 2.53
N VAL A 468 28.54 -8.83 2.01
CA VAL A 468 28.94 -10.24 1.90
C VAL A 468 29.56 -10.65 3.23
N PRO A 469 29.12 -11.75 3.88
CA PRO A 469 29.74 -12.24 5.11
C PRO A 469 31.26 -12.39 4.95
N GLY A 470 32.01 -11.88 5.93
CA GLY A 470 33.48 -11.93 5.93
C GLY A 470 34.18 -10.83 5.12
N GLN A 471 33.44 -10.03 4.33
CA GLN A 471 34.02 -8.90 3.60
C GLN A 471 33.95 -7.62 4.44
N THR A 472 35.08 -6.93 4.59
CA THR A 472 35.09 -5.62 5.27
C THR A 472 34.40 -4.57 4.43
N ARG A 473 33.92 -3.49 5.07
CA ARG A 473 33.25 -2.38 4.38
C ARG A 473 34.13 -1.73 3.31
N GLU A 474 35.45 -1.68 3.53
CA GLU A 474 36.39 -1.14 2.54
C GLU A 474 36.57 -2.08 1.35
N GLU A 475 36.70 -3.38 1.59
CA GLU A 475 36.81 -4.38 0.52
C GLU A 475 35.60 -4.35 -0.41
N TYR A 476 34.39 -4.18 0.13
CA TYR A 476 33.19 -4.08 -0.68
C TYR A 476 33.17 -2.81 -1.55
N LYS A 477 33.51 -1.64 -0.97
CA LYS A 477 33.60 -0.37 -1.72
C LYS A 477 34.65 -0.45 -2.82
N ASN A 478 35.77 -1.11 -2.56
CA ASN A 478 36.84 -1.31 -3.54
C ASN A 478 36.41 -2.26 -4.65
N ALA A 479 35.72 -3.36 -4.33
CA ALA A 479 35.19 -4.30 -5.33
C ALA A 479 34.15 -3.64 -6.25
N ALA A 480 33.22 -2.86 -5.70
CA ALA A 480 32.21 -2.14 -6.48
C ALA A 480 32.83 -1.07 -7.41
N ARG A 481 33.92 -0.40 -6.98
CA ARG A 481 34.68 0.53 -7.83
C ARG A 481 35.40 -0.20 -8.96
N SER A 482 36.04 -1.34 -8.68
CA SER A 482 36.74 -2.15 -9.70
C SER A 482 35.79 -2.72 -10.75
N ALA A 483 34.58 -3.14 -10.36
CA ALA A 483 33.57 -3.62 -11.30
C ALA A 483 33.11 -2.57 -12.31
N ARG A 484 33.09 -1.27 -11.94
CA ARG A 484 32.78 -0.17 -12.87
C ARG A 484 33.91 0.13 -13.87
N LEU A 485 35.16 -0.20 -13.53
CA LEU A 485 36.32 0.05 -14.39
C LEU A 485 36.61 -1.08 -15.38
N LEU A 486 36.16 -2.30 -15.10
CA LEU A 486 36.31 -3.46 -15.98
C LEU A 486 35.75 -3.28 -17.41
N PRO A 487 34.53 -2.75 -17.63
CA PRO A 487 34.04 -2.54 -18.99
C PRO A 487 34.80 -1.45 -19.75
N LEU A 488 35.36 -0.45 -19.05
CA LEU A 488 36.21 0.59 -19.67
C LEU A 488 37.57 0.03 -20.08
N GLY A 489 38.18 -0.84 -19.27
CA GLY A 489 39.45 -1.49 -19.60
C GLY A 489 39.35 -2.43 -20.81
N LEU A 490 38.26 -3.19 -20.93
CA LEU A 490 38.01 -4.06 -22.09
C LEU A 490 37.76 -3.27 -23.38
N LEU A 491 37.09 -2.11 -23.30
CA LEU A 491 36.87 -1.24 -24.46
C LEU A 491 38.18 -0.59 -24.97
N VAL A 492 39.08 -0.21 -24.06
CA VAL A 492 40.40 0.36 -24.40
C VAL A 492 41.32 -0.69 -25.02
N VAL A 493 41.28 -1.94 -24.52
CA VAL A 493 42.08 -3.04 -25.12
C VAL A 493 41.55 -3.46 -26.49
N ALA A 494 40.25 -3.34 -26.74
CA ALA A 494 39.66 -3.60 -28.05
C ALA A 494 39.97 -2.51 -29.09
N THR A 495 40.07 -1.24 -28.67
CA THR A 495 40.40 -0.11 -29.57
C THR A 495 41.90 0.03 -29.88
N LEU A 496 42.78 -0.48 -29.02
CA LEU A 496 44.24 -0.50 -29.26
C LEU A 496 44.71 -1.73 -30.09
N ARG A 497 43.79 -2.61 -30.50
CA ARG A 497 44.07 -3.78 -31.35
C ARG A 497 43.45 -3.73 -32.74
N GLY A 498 42.74 -2.64 -33.08
CA GLY A 498 42.44 -2.27 -34.46
C GLY A 498 43.50 -1.32 -34.99
#